data_AF-A0A1Q5ULD8-F1
#
_entry.id   AF-A0A1Q5ULD8-F1
#
_cell.length_a   1.000
_cell.length_b   1.000
_cell.length_c   1.000
_cell.angle_alpha   90.00
_cell.angle_beta   90.00
_cell.angle_gamma   90.00
#
_symmetry.space_group_name_H-M   'P 1'
#
loop_
_entity.id
_entity.type
_entity.pdbx_description
1 polymer ?
#
loop_
_entity_poly.entity_id
_entity_poly.type
_entity_poly.pdbx_seq_one_letter_code
_entity_poly.pdbx_strand_id
1 'polypeptide(L)'
;MDLFIYNASYQVWICIECRYAVSPRQFDTHLCSHHRHHPAARTAELRQAALAEMLKWPWLQPTREPCRLHPPDSAPIPGLPVYPDFRCPRCTYMSRALATIRSHLAHIHPETQRLRGRASKAKSDIAAAAEHVSCQRFFVSGSGSGFFSMIAPSPIRQERLASTVSEAEFIQAQVRRDLQESLADEAGQAMQITAQKHATEVSP
;
A
#
# COMPACT_ATOMS: atom_id res chain seq x y z
N MET A 1 14.51 -0.94 8.15
CA MET A 1 14.12 -2.14 7.39
C MET A 1 13.34 -1.68 6.18
N ASP A 2 13.93 -1.78 5.00
CA ASP A 2 13.47 -1.00 3.84
C ASP A 2 12.28 -1.64 3.13
N LEU A 3 11.90 -2.86 3.52
CA LEU A 3 10.74 -3.59 3.00
C LEU A 3 9.41 -3.20 3.65
N PHE A 4 9.43 -2.57 4.83
CA PHE A 4 8.24 -2.34 5.61
C PHE A 4 8.07 -0.88 6.01
N ILE A 5 6.84 -0.39 5.90
CA ILE A 5 6.43 0.91 6.41
C ILE A 5 5.54 0.67 7.63
N TYR A 6 5.89 1.31 8.75
CA TYR A 6 5.03 1.34 9.92
C TYR A 6 3.99 2.45 9.77
N ASN A 7 2.71 2.08 9.87
CA ASN A 7 1.62 3.04 9.96
C ASN A 7 1.23 3.21 11.43
N ALA A 8 1.61 4.34 12.02
CA ALA A 8 1.34 4.64 13.43
C ALA A 8 -0.15 4.82 13.74
N SER A 9 -0.95 5.33 12.79
CA SER A 9 -2.38 5.56 12.97
C SER A 9 -3.16 4.26 13.15
N TYR A 10 -2.76 3.22 12.42
CA TYR A 10 -3.42 1.92 12.45
C TYR A 10 -2.60 0.84 13.20
N GLN A 11 -1.39 1.18 13.66
CA GLN A 11 -0.46 0.28 14.34
C GLN A 11 -0.20 -1.00 13.53
N VAL A 12 0.06 -0.84 12.24
CA VAL A 12 0.32 -1.97 11.33
C VAL A 12 1.60 -1.76 10.56
N TRP A 13 2.28 -2.88 10.27
CA TRP A 13 3.44 -2.91 9.40
C TRP A 13 3.01 -3.36 8.02
N ILE A 14 3.25 -2.53 7.01
CA ILE A 14 2.86 -2.78 5.62
C ILE A 14 4.11 -3.13 4.83
N CYS A 15 4.12 -4.31 4.19
CA CYS A 15 5.16 -4.65 3.23
C CYS A 15 4.94 -3.85 1.94
N ILE A 16 5.95 -3.11 1.49
CA ILE A 16 5.84 -2.23 0.32
C ILE A 16 5.69 -3.03 -0.97
N GLU A 17 6.47 -4.10 -1.14
CA GLU A 17 6.47 -4.91 -2.36
C GLU A 17 5.19 -5.76 -2.46
N CYS A 18 4.82 -6.42 -1.35
CA CYS A 18 3.65 -7.29 -1.30
C CYS A 18 2.34 -6.52 -1.15
N ARG A 19 2.40 -5.25 -0.72
CA ARG A 19 1.27 -4.33 -0.57
C ARG A 19 0.17 -4.84 0.36
N TYR A 20 0.55 -5.44 1.49
CA TYR A 20 -0.37 -5.83 2.56
C TYR A 20 0.30 -5.74 3.93
N ALA A 21 -0.54 -5.64 4.97
CA ALA A 21 -0.09 -5.61 6.35
C ALA A 21 0.36 -7.00 6.81
N VAL A 22 1.48 -7.05 7.54
CA VAL A 22 2.09 -8.26 8.05
C VAL A 22 2.05 -8.21 9.58
N SER A 23 1.46 -9.23 10.18
CA SER A 23 1.47 -9.37 11.64
C SER A 23 2.82 -9.91 12.12
N PRO A 24 3.28 -9.58 13.34
CA PRO A 24 4.50 -10.16 13.92
C PRO A 24 4.49 -11.70 13.91
N ARG A 25 3.31 -12.33 14.06
CA ARG A 25 3.16 -13.79 13.99
C ARG A 25 3.46 -14.36 12.60
N GLN A 26 3.12 -13.62 11.55
CA GLN A 26 3.31 -14.03 10.16
C GLN A 26 4.60 -13.47 9.56
N PHE A 27 5.33 -12.63 10.30
CA PHE A 27 6.51 -11.93 9.81
C PHE A 27 7.59 -12.88 9.29
N ASP A 28 7.96 -13.88 10.08
CA ASP A 28 9.01 -14.83 9.71
C ASP A 28 8.61 -15.64 8.47
N THR A 29 7.39 -16.16 8.43
CA THR A 29 6.85 -16.88 7.26
C THR A 29 6.78 -15.99 6.03
N HIS A 30 6.32 -14.75 6.17
CA HIS A 30 6.21 -13.78 5.09
C HIS A 30 7.59 -13.45 4.52
N LEU A 31 8.56 -13.15 5.38
CA LEU A 31 9.92 -12.79 5.00
C LEU A 31 10.61 -13.97 4.29
N CYS A 32 10.44 -15.21 4.78
CA CYS A 32 11.00 -16.39 4.14
C CYS A 32 10.36 -16.75 2.80
N SER A 33 9.05 -16.50 2.65
CA SER A 33 8.31 -16.91 1.45
C SER A 33 8.35 -15.86 0.33
N HIS A 34 8.32 -14.57 0.68
CA HIS A 34 8.23 -13.48 -0.29
C HIS A 34 9.53 -12.69 -0.45
N HIS A 35 10.42 -12.70 0.54
CA HIS A 35 11.66 -11.91 0.54
C HIS A 35 12.89 -12.75 0.88
N ARG A 36 12.95 -14.00 0.40
CA ARG A 36 14.02 -14.96 0.71
C ARG A 36 15.43 -14.43 0.42
N HIS A 37 15.57 -13.55 -0.56
CA HIS A 37 16.84 -12.96 -0.97
C HIS A 37 17.23 -11.70 -0.19
N HIS A 38 16.33 -11.15 0.64
CA HIS A 38 16.60 -9.95 1.42
C HIS A 38 17.59 -10.26 2.56
N PRO A 39 18.53 -9.35 2.90
CA PRO A 39 19.50 -9.56 3.97
C PRO A 39 18.88 -10.00 5.31
N ALA A 40 17.76 -9.39 5.68
CA ALA A 40 17.04 -9.74 6.92
C ALA A 40 16.50 -11.18 6.94
N ALA A 41 16.29 -11.82 5.78
CA ALA A 41 15.78 -13.19 5.69
C ALA A 41 16.87 -14.27 5.80
N ARG A 42 18.15 -13.88 5.64
CA ARG A 42 19.28 -14.81 5.39
C ARG A 42 19.57 -15.76 6.54
N THR A 43 19.52 -15.28 7.79
CA THR A 43 19.82 -16.09 8.98
C THR A 43 18.73 -15.93 10.03
N ALA A 44 18.63 -16.89 10.95
CA ALA A 44 17.63 -16.85 12.01
C ALA A 44 17.83 -15.65 12.94
N GLU A 45 19.09 -15.29 13.22
CA GLU A 45 19.46 -14.17 14.08
C GLU A 45 19.03 -12.83 13.45
N LEU A 46 19.22 -12.66 12.14
CA LEU A 46 18.79 -11.47 11.42
C LEU A 46 17.26 -11.36 11.39
N ARG A 47 16.55 -12.48 11.21
CA ARG A 47 15.08 -12.51 11.27
C ARG A 47 14.57 -12.17 12.67
N GLN A 48 15.22 -12.68 13.71
CA GLN A 48 14.89 -12.36 15.10
C GLN A 48 15.17 -10.89 15.44
N ALA A 49 16.31 -10.34 15.01
CA ALA A 49 16.64 -8.93 15.21
C ALA A 49 15.61 -8.02 14.50
N ALA A 50 15.23 -8.38 13.27
CA ALA A 50 14.20 -7.71 12.50
C ALA A 50 12.82 -7.77 13.19
N LEU A 51 12.42 -8.93 13.70
CA LEU A 51 11.18 -9.07 14.46
C LEU A 51 11.23 -8.28 15.78
N ALA A 52 12.35 -8.28 16.48
CA ALA A 52 12.54 -7.51 17.70
C ALA A 52 12.42 -6.00 17.45
N GLU A 53 12.96 -5.50 16.34
CA GLU A 53 12.77 -4.12 15.88
C GLU A 53 11.28 -3.79 15.67
N MET A 54 10.52 -4.68 15.03
CA MET A 54 9.08 -4.47 14.82
C MET A 54 8.28 -4.49 16.12
N LEU A 55 8.66 -5.36 17.07
CA LEU A 55 7.99 -5.49 18.36
C LEU A 55 8.23 -4.32 19.30
N LYS A 56 9.20 -3.43 19.01
CA LYS A 56 9.36 -2.16 19.74
C LYS A 56 8.16 -1.22 19.54
N TRP A 57 7.39 -1.41 18.48
CA TRP A 57 6.26 -0.56 18.12
C TRP A 57 4.94 -1.22 18.51
N PRO A 58 3.94 -0.43 18.95
CA PRO A 58 2.58 -0.94 19.15
C PRO A 58 2.05 -1.60 17.88
N TRP A 59 1.27 -2.66 18.02
CA TRP A 59 0.70 -3.35 16.86
C TRP A 59 -0.75 -3.76 17.10
N LEU A 60 -1.54 -3.64 16.04
CA LEU A 60 -2.94 -4.06 16.03
C LEU A 60 -3.02 -5.57 16.11
N GLN A 61 -3.75 -6.10 17.11
CA GLN A 61 -4.07 -7.51 17.23
C GLN A 61 -5.49 -7.78 16.69
N PRO A 62 -5.64 -8.25 15.44
CA PRO A 62 -6.96 -8.37 14.81
C PRO A 62 -7.88 -9.39 15.47
N THR A 63 -7.32 -10.26 16.32
CA THR A 63 -8.06 -11.28 17.10
C THR A 63 -8.57 -10.74 18.44
N ARG A 64 -8.04 -9.61 18.94
CA ARG A 64 -8.42 -9.04 20.24
C ARG A 64 -9.23 -7.77 20.12
N GLU A 65 -8.89 -6.94 19.13
CA GLU A 65 -9.66 -5.74 18.81
C GLU A 65 -10.11 -5.84 17.36
N PRO A 66 -11.41 -5.68 17.06
CA PRO A 66 -11.82 -5.44 15.68
C PRO A 66 -11.02 -4.24 15.19
N CYS A 67 -10.44 -4.34 13.98
CA CYS A 67 -9.74 -3.23 13.36
C CYS A 67 -10.61 -1.99 13.56
N ARG A 68 -10.09 -0.95 14.22
CA ARG A 68 -10.83 0.30 14.44
C ARG A 68 -11.01 0.96 13.08
N LEU A 69 -12.06 0.54 12.38
CA LEU A 69 -12.38 0.94 11.02
C LEU A 69 -13.18 2.23 11.05
N HIS A 70 -12.56 3.38 11.37
CA HIS A 70 -13.23 4.68 11.25
C HIS A 70 -12.20 5.80 10.98
N PRO A 71 -12.50 6.83 10.15
CA PRO A 71 -13.76 7.17 9.46
C PRO A 71 -13.73 6.82 7.95
N PRO A 72 -14.89 6.75 7.27
CA PRO A 72 -15.01 6.57 5.81
C PRO A 72 -14.37 7.69 4.97
N ASP A 73 -13.76 8.69 5.62
CA ASP A 73 -13.24 9.91 5.02
C ASP A 73 -11.70 10.02 5.04
N SER A 74 -10.98 8.96 5.44
CA SER A 74 -9.51 9.00 5.47
C SER A 74 -8.90 8.89 4.07
N ALA A 75 -7.81 9.64 3.84
CA ALA A 75 -7.01 9.54 2.62
C ALA A 75 -6.39 8.14 2.48
N PRO A 76 -6.16 7.63 1.24
CA PRO A 76 -5.62 6.30 1.01
C PRO A 76 -4.37 6.03 1.84
N ILE A 77 -4.32 4.87 2.49
CA ILE A 77 -3.18 4.44 3.29
C ILE A 77 -2.01 4.12 2.34
N PRO A 78 -0.85 4.79 2.51
CA PRO A 78 0.33 4.50 1.70
C PRO A 78 0.76 3.03 1.82
N GLY A 79 1.19 2.44 0.70
CA GLY A 79 1.65 1.05 0.63
C GLY A 79 0.55 0.00 0.50
N LEU A 80 -0.74 0.37 0.58
CA LEU A 80 -1.86 -0.54 0.32
C LEU A 80 -2.53 -0.26 -1.03
N PRO A 81 -2.94 -1.30 -1.77
CA PRO A 81 -3.63 -1.14 -3.04
C PRO A 81 -5.05 -0.65 -2.82
N VAL A 82 -5.47 0.33 -3.63
CA VAL A 82 -6.86 0.82 -3.68
C VAL A 82 -7.62 0.02 -4.73
N TYR A 83 -8.75 -0.56 -4.35
CA TYR A 83 -9.62 -1.32 -5.23
C TYR A 83 -10.92 -0.56 -5.55
N PRO A 84 -11.42 -0.63 -6.79
CA PRO A 84 -12.74 -0.15 -7.14
C PRO A 84 -13.76 -1.21 -6.69
N ASP A 85 -14.43 -0.95 -5.58
CA ASP A 85 -15.33 -1.91 -4.94
C ASP A 85 -16.76 -1.37 -4.87
N PHE A 86 -17.68 -2.29 -4.59
CA PHE A 86 -19.10 -2.00 -4.42
C PHE A 86 -19.45 -2.11 -2.94
N ARG A 87 -20.17 -1.11 -2.43
CA ARG A 87 -20.75 -1.16 -1.09
C ARG A 87 -22.19 -1.66 -1.14
N CYS A 88 -22.54 -2.55 -0.22
CA CYS A 88 -23.93 -2.97 -0.04
C CYS A 88 -24.81 -1.76 0.33
N PRO A 89 -25.97 -1.54 -0.34
CA PRO A 89 -26.87 -0.44 0.02
C PRO A 89 -27.52 -0.55 1.40
N ARG A 90 -27.46 -1.73 2.04
CA ARG A 90 -28.17 -2.03 3.30
C ARG A 90 -27.26 -2.19 4.51
N CYS A 91 -25.96 -2.35 4.32
CA CYS A 91 -25.02 -2.56 5.41
C CYS A 91 -23.59 -2.10 5.03
N THR A 92 -22.63 -2.30 5.93
CA THR A 92 -21.23 -1.92 5.74
C THR A 92 -20.41 -2.94 4.93
N TYR A 93 -21.03 -4.02 4.44
CA TYR A 93 -20.35 -5.04 3.63
C TYR A 93 -19.89 -4.46 2.29
N MET A 94 -18.67 -4.80 1.90
CA MET A 94 -18.02 -4.35 0.66
C MET A 94 -17.45 -5.54 -0.10
N SER A 95 -17.51 -5.47 -1.43
CA SER A 95 -16.94 -6.50 -2.29
C SER A 95 -16.50 -5.94 -3.64
N ARG A 96 -15.49 -6.59 -4.23
CA ARG A 96 -14.92 -6.22 -5.52
C ARG A 96 -15.86 -6.48 -6.72
N ALA A 97 -16.91 -7.26 -6.52
CA ALA A 97 -17.80 -7.68 -7.58
C ALA A 97 -19.26 -7.51 -7.19
N LEU A 98 -20.04 -6.90 -8.10
CA LEU A 98 -21.47 -6.73 -7.92
C LEU A 98 -22.22 -8.07 -7.77
N ALA A 99 -21.73 -9.13 -8.42
CA ALA A 99 -22.26 -10.49 -8.26
C ALA A 99 -22.18 -10.96 -6.80
N THR A 100 -21.08 -10.67 -6.10
CA THR A 100 -20.91 -11.00 -4.69
C THR A 100 -21.83 -10.16 -3.81
N ILE A 101 -22.05 -8.89 -4.15
CA ILE A 101 -23.04 -8.04 -3.46
C ILE A 101 -24.46 -8.59 -3.63
N ARG A 102 -24.83 -9.06 -4.83
CA ARG A 102 -26.13 -9.73 -5.06
C ARG A 102 -26.28 -10.98 -4.19
N SER A 103 -25.24 -11.81 -4.12
CA SER A 103 -25.24 -13.00 -3.26
C SER A 103 -25.33 -12.62 -1.78
N HIS A 104 -24.62 -11.57 -1.35
CA HIS A 104 -24.70 -11.04 0.01
C HIS A 104 -26.12 -10.56 0.35
N LEU A 105 -26.73 -9.73 -0.52
CA LEU A 105 -28.10 -9.28 -0.37
C LEU A 105 -29.07 -10.45 -0.29
N ALA A 106 -28.85 -11.49 -1.10
CA ALA A 106 -29.66 -12.69 -1.11
C ALA A 106 -29.66 -13.46 0.22
N HIS A 107 -28.49 -13.58 0.88
CA HIS A 107 -28.34 -14.38 2.08
C HIS A 107 -28.56 -13.61 3.38
N ILE A 108 -28.10 -12.36 3.42
CA ILE A 108 -28.08 -11.54 4.64
C ILE A 108 -29.27 -10.59 4.70
N HIS A 109 -29.78 -10.17 3.53
CA HIS A 109 -30.91 -9.26 3.41
C HIS A 109 -32.06 -9.89 2.61
N PRO A 110 -32.62 -11.05 3.03
CA PRO A 110 -33.65 -11.74 2.28
C PRO A 110 -34.91 -10.90 2.06
N GLU A 111 -35.16 -9.86 2.85
CA GLU A 111 -36.20 -8.85 2.62
C GLU A 111 -36.01 -8.03 1.34
N THR A 112 -34.77 -7.97 0.83
CA THR A 112 -34.45 -7.40 -0.48
C THR A 112 -34.73 -8.38 -1.61
N GLN A 113 -34.93 -9.67 -1.30
CA GLN A 113 -35.46 -10.64 -2.23
C GLN A 113 -36.99 -10.59 -2.25
N ARG A 114 -37.57 -10.94 -3.39
CA ARG A 114 -39.03 -11.06 -3.52
C ARG A 114 -39.54 -12.20 -2.63
N LEU A 115 -40.69 -11.94 -1.99
CA LEU A 115 -41.60 -13.02 -1.61
C LEU A 115 -42.08 -13.74 -2.89
N ARG A 116 -41.96 -15.06 -2.89
CA ARG A 116 -42.30 -15.94 -4.02
C ARG A 116 -43.80 -15.72 -4.38
N GLY A 117 -44.11 -15.25 -5.60
CA GLY A 117 -45.50 -15.19 -6.11
C GLY A 117 -46.03 -13.87 -6.72
N ARG A 118 -45.28 -12.75 -6.71
CA ARG A 118 -45.77 -11.46 -7.27
C ARG A 118 -45.31 -11.21 -8.71
N ALA A 119 -46.26 -11.03 -9.63
CA ALA A 119 -46.02 -10.76 -11.06
C ALA A 119 -45.17 -9.50 -11.29
N SER A 120 -44.31 -9.53 -12.31
CA SER A 120 -43.27 -8.54 -12.58
C SER A 120 -43.81 -7.26 -13.23
N LYS A 121 -43.74 -6.14 -12.52
CA LYS A 121 -43.43 -4.85 -13.14
C LYS A 121 -41.93 -4.57 -13.00
N ALA A 122 -41.37 -3.83 -13.96
CA ALA A 122 -39.93 -3.66 -14.21
C ALA A 122 -39.07 -3.52 -12.94
N LYS A 123 -37.95 -4.25 -12.92
CA LYS A 123 -37.03 -4.45 -11.80
C LYS A 123 -36.45 -3.12 -11.27
N SER A 124 -36.40 -2.92 -9.96
CA SER A 124 -35.28 -2.19 -9.35
C SER A 124 -34.23 -3.24 -8.94
N ASP A 125 -33.13 -3.32 -9.66
CA ASP A 125 -31.97 -4.09 -9.20
C ASP A 125 -31.37 -3.31 -8.02
N ILE A 126 -31.68 -3.69 -6.79
CA ILE A 126 -31.15 -3.03 -5.59
C ILE A 126 -29.61 -3.09 -5.60
N ALA A 127 -29.01 -4.12 -6.20
CA ALA A 127 -27.57 -4.17 -6.38
C ALA A 127 -27.07 -3.15 -7.41
N ALA A 128 -27.89 -2.70 -8.36
CA ALA A 128 -27.53 -1.58 -9.24
C ALA A 128 -27.53 -0.23 -8.49
N ALA A 129 -28.15 -0.17 -7.30
CA ALA A 129 -28.01 0.96 -6.38
C ALA A 129 -26.79 0.82 -5.45
N ALA A 130 -25.93 -0.19 -5.64
CA ALA A 130 -24.67 -0.29 -4.92
C ALA A 130 -23.77 0.88 -5.30
N GLU A 131 -23.28 1.58 -4.29
CA GLU A 131 -22.38 2.71 -4.47
C GLU A 131 -20.98 2.21 -4.86
N HIS A 132 -20.40 2.86 -5.87
CA HIS A 132 -19.00 2.69 -6.19
C HIS A 132 -18.14 3.38 -5.13
N VAL A 133 -17.36 2.61 -4.41
CA VAL A 133 -16.47 3.09 -3.35
C VAL A 133 -15.03 2.66 -3.64
N SER A 134 -14.08 3.52 -3.28
CA SER A 134 -12.68 3.10 -3.24
C SER A 134 -12.41 2.41 -1.92
N CYS A 135 -11.83 1.21 -1.95
CA CYS A 135 -11.59 0.43 -0.74
C CYS A 135 -10.13 -0.03 -0.62
N GLN A 136 -9.68 -0.20 0.62
CA GLN A 136 -8.42 -0.83 0.96
C GLN A 136 -8.65 -1.96 1.98
N ARG A 137 -7.65 -2.80 2.17
CA ARG A 137 -7.62 -3.83 3.22
C ARG A 137 -6.23 -3.93 3.78
N PHE A 138 -6.12 -4.24 5.07
CA PHE A 138 -4.83 -4.49 5.71
C PHE A 138 -4.32 -5.89 5.40
N PHE A 139 -5.10 -6.92 5.74
CA PHE A 139 -4.68 -8.31 5.64
C PHE A 139 -5.33 -9.01 4.44
N VAL A 140 -4.58 -9.88 3.76
CA VAL A 140 -5.11 -10.66 2.62
C VAL A 140 -6.08 -11.75 3.08
N SER A 141 -5.85 -12.31 4.28
CA SER A 141 -6.63 -13.41 4.86
C SER A 141 -6.60 -13.36 6.39
N GLY A 142 -7.51 -14.09 7.04
CA GLY A 142 -7.62 -14.17 8.49
C GLY A 142 -8.43 -13.05 9.15
N SER A 143 -8.38 -12.97 10.47
CA SER A 143 -9.03 -11.91 11.25
C SER A 143 -8.48 -10.54 10.83
N GLY A 144 -9.36 -9.59 10.52
CA GLY A 144 -8.98 -8.26 10.04
C GLY A 144 -8.78 -8.13 8.52
N SER A 145 -9.09 -9.18 7.73
CA SER A 145 -9.04 -9.13 6.25
C SER A 145 -10.22 -8.37 5.60
N GLY A 146 -11.02 -7.66 6.39
CA GLY A 146 -12.15 -6.87 5.91
C GLY A 146 -11.69 -5.67 5.08
N PHE A 147 -12.46 -5.38 4.02
CA PHE A 147 -12.32 -4.14 3.26
C PHE A 147 -12.93 -2.97 4.02
N PHE A 148 -12.35 -1.79 3.82
CA PHE A 148 -12.89 -0.53 4.34
C PHE A 148 -12.86 0.55 3.26
N SER A 149 -13.87 1.42 3.29
CA SER A 149 -14.06 2.50 2.33
C SER A 149 -13.15 3.69 2.64
N MET A 150 -12.66 4.30 1.58
CA MET A 150 -11.83 5.51 1.57
C MET A 150 -12.47 6.53 0.63
N ILE A 151 -12.22 7.82 0.85
CA ILE A 151 -12.51 8.83 -0.17
C ILE A 151 -11.66 8.49 -1.38
N ALA A 152 -12.31 8.17 -2.50
CA ALA A 152 -11.63 8.12 -3.78
C ALA A 152 -10.89 9.45 -3.94
N PRO A 153 -9.57 9.49 -4.20
CA PRO A 153 -9.00 10.72 -4.73
C PRO A 153 -9.88 11.07 -5.92
N SER A 154 -10.54 12.24 -5.88
CA SER A 154 -11.38 12.70 -6.97
C SER A 154 -10.64 12.43 -8.29
N PRO A 155 -11.31 12.01 -9.38
CA PRO A 155 -10.62 11.64 -10.62
C PRO A 155 -9.62 12.73 -11.10
N ILE A 156 -9.89 14.01 -10.75
CA ILE A 156 -9.04 15.18 -10.99
C ILE A 156 -7.68 15.12 -10.25
N ARG A 157 -7.62 14.38 -9.14
CA ARG A 157 -6.44 14.15 -8.29
C ARG A 157 -5.73 12.85 -8.61
N GLN A 158 -6.33 11.96 -9.42
CA GLN A 158 -5.71 10.72 -9.91
C GLN A 158 -4.89 10.94 -11.21
N GLU A 159 -5.44 11.70 -12.16
CA GLU A 159 -4.63 12.67 -12.96
C GLU A 159 -3.98 13.65 -11.97
N ARG A 160 -3.10 14.60 -12.23
CA ARG A 160 -2.32 15.27 -11.14
C ARG A 160 -1.46 14.33 -10.28
N LEU A 161 -1.91 13.33 -9.49
CA LEU A 161 -0.98 12.41 -8.78
C LEU A 161 -0.25 11.43 -9.72
N ALA A 162 -0.92 10.92 -10.75
CA ALA A 162 -0.24 10.22 -11.85
C ALA A 162 0.53 11.19 -12.77
N SER A 163 0.26 12.50 -12.65
CA SER A 163 0.86 13.56 -13.46
C SER A 163 1.91 14.41 -12.73
N THR A 164 2.17 14.16 -11.43
CA THR A 164 3.12 14.92 -10.59
C THR A 164 4.54 14.39 -10.68
N VAL A 165 4.77 13.41 -11.56
CA VAL A 165 6.07 13.31 -12.22
C VAL A 165 5.74 13.29 -13.69
N SER A 166 5.56 14.47 -14.28
CA SER A 166 5.50 14.58 -15.73
C SER A 166 6.74 13.88 -16.30
N GLU A 167 6.61 13.20 -17.44
CA GLU A 167 7.77 12.65 -18.15
C GLU A 167 8.88 13.71 -18.32
N ALA A 168 8.48 14.98 -18.49
CA ALA A 168 9.39 16.11 -18.49
C ALA A 168 10.11 16.35 -17.15
N GLU A 169 9.47 16.15 -16.00
CA GLU A 169 10.11 16.25 -14.67
C GLU A 169 11.05 15.08 -14.40
N PHE A 170 10.70 13.87 -14.87
CA PHE A 170 11.59 12.71 -14.79
C PHE A 170 12.83 12.91 -15.68
N ILE A 171 12.65 13.38 -16.92
CA ILE A 171 13.73 13.72 -17.84
C ILE A 171 14.59 14.86 -17.24
N GLN A 172 13.97 15.91 -16.69
CA GLN A 172 14.71 17.01 -16.05
C GLN A 172 15.48 16.57 -14.80
N ALA A 173 14.93 15.66 -14.00
CA ALA A 173 15.62 15.10 -12.84
C ALA A 173 16.80 14.21 -13.27
N GLN A 174 16.66 13.45 -14.35
CA GLN A 174 17.76 12.66 -14.93
C GLN A 174 18.87 13.57 -15.45
N VAL A 175 18.54 14.55 -16.29
CA VAL A 175 19.52 15.51 -16.85
C VAL A 175 20.25 16.27 -15.75
N ARG A 176 19.57 16.63 -14.65
CA ARG A 176 20.19 17.31 -13.51
C ARG A 176 21.17 16.41 -12.76
N ARG A 177 20.86 15.12 -12.62
CA ARG A 177 21.79 14.15 -12.00
C ARG A 177 23.03 13.95 -12.87
N ASP A 178 22.85 13.74 -14.17
CA ASP A 178 23.95 13.52 -15.10
C ASP A 178 24.89 14.75 -15.18
N LEU A 179 24.33 15.96 -15.12
CA LEU A 179 25.12 17.19 -15.07
C LEU A 179 25.89 17.34 -13.75
N GLN A 180 25.28 16.96 -12.62
CA GLN A 180 25.92 17.04 -11.31
C GLN A 180 27.03 16.00 -11.15
N GLU A 181 26.87 14.81 -11.72
CA GLU A 181 27.91 13.77 -11.80
C GLU A 181 29.08 14.23 -12.67
N SER A 182 28.79 14.77 -13.86
CA SER A 182 29.83 15.33 -14.75
C SER A 182 30.61 16.46 -14.09
N LEU A 183 29.94 17.37 -13.37
CA LEU A 183 30.60 18.46 -12.64
C LEU A 183 31.44 17.96 -11.46
N ALA A 184 31.02 16.88 -10.79
CA ALA A 184 31.78 16.26 -9.70
C ALA A 184 33.03 15.53 -10.23
N ASP A 185 32.93 14.89 -11.39
CA ASP A 185 34.04 14.23 -12.06
C ASP A 185 35.10 15.24 -12.54
N GLU A 186 34.66 16.35 -13.15
CA GLU A 186 35.54 17.46 -13.56
C GLU A 186 36.24 18.10 -12.34
N ALA A 187 35.53 18.28 -11.22
CA ALA A 187 36.13 18.79 -9.98
C ALA A 187 37.15 17.78 -9.40
N GLY A 188 36.84 16.48 -9.41
CA GLY A 188 37.75 15.43 -8.99
C GLY A 188 39.03 15.37 -9.84
N GLN A 189 38.89 15.51 -11.16
CA GLN A 189 40.02 15.55 -12.09
C GLN A 189 40.85 16.83 -11.91
N ALA A 190 40.23 17.99 -11.73
CA ALA A 190 40.94 19.25 -11.46
C ALA A 190 41.74 19.19 -10.14
N MET A 191 41.19 18.57 -9.10
CA MET A 191 41.91 18.37 -7.83
C MET A 191 43.07 17.38 -7.96
N GLN A 192 42.93 16.30 -8.75
CA GLN A 192 44.03 15.37 -9.04
C GLN A 192 45.15 16.00 -9.86
N ILE A 193 44.82 16.82 -10.87
CA ILE A 193 45.82 17.54 -11.68
C ILE A 193 46.58 18.58 -10.83
N THR A 194 45.88 19.27 -9.91
CA THR A 194 46.51 20.23 -9.00
C THR A 194 47.43 19.54 -7.98
N ALA A 195 47.03 18.36 -7.47
CA ALA A 195 47.87 17.56 -6.57
C ALA A 195 49.13 17.01 -7.27
N GLN A 196 49.04 16.61 -8.54
CA GLN A 196 50.21 16.14 -9.31
C GLN A 196 51.20 17.26 -9.63
N LYS A 197 50.73 18.49 -9.90
CA LYS A 197 51.62 19.64 -10.13
C LYS A 197 52.46 20.01 -8.90
N HIS A 198 51.91 19.89 -7.70
CA HIS A 198 52.65 20.14 -6.45
C HIS A 198 53.64 19.03 -6.07
N ALA A 199 53.52 17.83 -6.64
CA ALA A 199 54.43 16.72 -6.33
C ALA A 199 55.72 16.72 -7.16
N THR A 200 55.88 17.62 -8.14
CA THR A 200 57.02 17.60 -9.09
C THR A 200 58.06 18.72 -8.87
N GLU A 201 57.91 19.57 -7.85
CA GLU A 201 59.01 20.48 -7.45
C GLU A 201 59.94 19.81 -6.45
N VAL A 202 60.75 18.86 -6.97
CA VAL A 202 61.96 18.38 -6.30
C VAL A 202 63.11 19.30 -6.68
N SER A 203 63.71 19.91 -5.65
CA SER A 203 64.90 20.75 -5.71
C SER A 203 66.09 20.11 -6.42
N PRO A 204 66.92 20.94 -7.05
CA PRO A 204 68.36 20.97 -6.80
C PRO A 204 68.78 22.20 -6.01
#